data_AF-A0A2N5EEP8-F1
#
_entry.id   AF-A0A2N5EEP8-F1
#
_cell.length_a   1.000
_cell.length_b   1.000
_cell.length_c   1.000
_cell.angle_alpha   90.00
_cell.angle_beta   90.00
_cell.angle_gamma   90.00
#
_symmetry.space_group_name_H-M   'P 1'
#
loop_
_entity.id
_entity.type
_entity.pdbx_description
1 polymer ?
#
loop_
_entity_poly.entity_id
_entity_poly.type
_entity_poly.pdbx_seq_one_letter_code
_entity_poly.pdbx_strand_id
1 'polypeptide(L)'
;MLLYILDILGTAVFAISGVLLAGKLRMDPFGVLVLGVVTAIGGGTIRDMALDHGPVFWVRDPTDLVVAMVTCMLTIALVRQPRRLPKWILPVLDAVGLAVFVGIGVNKALAAGTGPLVAVCMGVITGVGGGIIRDILAREIPMILRTEIYATACIAGGIVHTVAYALGMPLSQATLLGMAITLAIRLAAIRWHLKLPTFVLENNGG
;
A
#
# COMPACT_ATOMS: atom_id res chain seq x y z
N MET A 1 6.97 7.65 17.60
CA MET A 1 8.07 8.01 16.67
C MET A 1 8.15 7.08 15.48
N LEU A 2 8.30 5.75 15.65
CA LEU A 2 8.37 4.81 14.51
C LEU A 2 7.19 4.93 13.55
N LEU A 3 5.94 4.83 14.04
CA LEU A 3 4.75 4.91 13.17
C LEU A 3 4.65 6.23 12.41
N TYR A 4 5.04 7.35 13.02
CA TYR A 4 5.03 8.65 12.37
C TYR A 4 6.00 8.71 11.18
N ILE A 5 7.21 8.17 11.35
CA ILE A 5 8.20 8.07 10.26
C ILE A 5 7.67 7.15 9.15
N LEU A 6 7.04 6.04 9.52
CA LEU A 6 6.45 5.10 8.58
C LEU A 6 5.25 5.70 7.84
N ASP A 7 4.39 6.46 8.51
CA ASP A 7 3.25 7.17 7.89
C ASP A 7 3.78 8.15 6.83
N ILE A 8 4.75 9.00 7.17
CA ILE A 8 5.38 9.93 6.20
C ILE A 8 6.00 9.19 5.01
N LEU A 9 6.78 8.13 5.28
CA LEU A 9 7.47 7.37 4.23
C LEU A 9 6.48 6.63 3.33
N GLY A 10 5.46 6.00 3.91
CA GLY A 10 4.41 5.31 3.17
C GLY A 10 3.62 6.27 2.30
N THR A 11 3.21 7.41 2.86
CA THR A 11 2.52 8.50 2.15
C THR A 11 3.33 8.98 0.96
N ALA A 12 4.63 9.26 1.16
CA ALA A 12 5.51 9.68 0.06
C ALA A 12 5.64 8.60 -1.03
N VAL A 13 5.90 7.34 -0.65
CA VAL A 13 6.10 6.24 -1.62
C VAL A 13 4.84 5.98 -2.44
N PHE A 14 3.65 5.99 -1.83
CA PHE A 14 2.38 5.83 -2.53
C PHE A 14 2.00 7.05 -3.38
N ALA A 15 2.31 8.26 -2.93
CA ALA A 15 2.16 9.46 -3.75
C ALA A 15 3.00 9.37 -5.03
N ILE A 16 4.28 8.96 -4.92
CA ILE A 16 5.15 8.74 -6.09
C ILE A 16 4.54 7.67 -7.00
N SER A 17 4.09 6.54 -6.44
CA SER A 17 3.49 5.46 -7.23
C SER A 17 2.25 5.93 -8.02
N GLY A 18 1.36 6.70 -7.39
CA GLY A 18 0.20 7.30 -8.04
C GLY A 18 0.58 8.27 -9.16
N VAL A 19 1.57 9.15 -8.92
CA VAL A 19 2.08 10.10 -9.92
C VAL A 19 2.66 9.38 -11.13
N LEU A 20 3.45 8.33 -10.90
CA LEU A 20 4.04 7.54 -11.97
C LEU A 20 2.99 6.83 -12.83
N LEU A 21 1.90 6.33 -12.22
CA LEU A 21 0.80 5.74 -12.98
C LEU A 21 0.04 6.81 -13.79
N ALA A 22 -0.31 7.94 -13.17
CA ALA A 22 -0.98 9.05 -13.84
C ALA A 22 -0.17 9.58 -15.04
N GLY A 23 1.16 9.71 -14.87
CA GLY A 23 2.07 10.12 -15.93
C GLY A 23 2.15 9.14 -17.10
N LYS A 24 2.01 7.83 -16.86
CA LYS A 24 1.88 6.82 -17.93
C LYS A 24 0.58 6.98 -18.71
N LEU A 25 -0.49 7.36 -18.04
CA LEU A 25 -1.82 7.58 -18.61
C LEU A 25 -2.01 8.98 -19.23
N ARG A 26 -0.98 9.83 -19.19
CA ARG A 26 -1.00 11.20 -19.73
C ARG A 26 -2.11 12.07 -19.13
N MET A 27 -2.38 11.91 -17.84
CA MET A 27 -3.27 12.81 -17.10
C MET A 27 -2.67 14.21 -17.02
N ASP A 28 -3.53 15.23 -16.90
CA ASP A 28 -3.08 16.60 -16.64
C ASP A 28 -2.48 16.73 -15.22
N PRO A 29 -1.73 17.81 -14.90
CA PRO A 29 -1.08 17.96 -13.60
C PRO A 29 -2.03 17.89 -12.40
N PHE A 30 -3.29 18.34 -12.58
CA PHE A 30 -4.30 18.28 -11.54
C PHE A 30 -4.74 16.83 -11.28
N GLY A 31 -5.02 16.06 -12.34
CA GLY A 31 -5.32 14.64 -12.26
C GLY A 31 -4.18 13.83 -11.67
N VAL A 32 -2.93 14.17 -12.00
CA VAL A 32 -1.73 13.55 -11.41
C VAL A 32 -1.66 13.80 -9.89
N LEU A 33 -1.90 15.04 -9.47
CA LEU A 33 -1.93 15.42 -8.06
C LEU A 33 -3.04 14.66 -7.31
N VAL A 34 -4.26 14.68 -7.84
CA VAL A 34 -5.41 13.97 -7.25
C VAL A 34 -5.14 12.49 -7.11
N LEU A 35 -4.65 11.83 -8.17
CA LEU A 35 -4.37 10.40 -8.14
C LEU A 35 -3.28 10.08 -7.12
N GLY A 36 -2.21 10.86 -7.06
CA GLY A 36 -1.13 10.69 -6.08
C GLY A 36 -1.61 10.83 -4.64
N VAL A 37 -2.35 11.90 -4.32
CA VAL A 37 -2.88 12.15 -2.98
C VAL A 37 -3.84 11.04 -2.55
N VAL A 38 -4.81 10.68 -3.40
CA VAL A 38 -5.79 9.63 -3.09
C VAL A 38 -5.12 8.26 -2.91
N THR A 39 -4.07 7.96 -3.70
CA THR A 39 -3.28 6.73 -3.52
C THR A 39 -2.63 6.71 -2.13
N ALA A 40 -2.07 7.83 -1.69
CA ALA A 40 -1.36 7.94 -0.42
C ALA A 40 -2.29 7.82 0.79
N ILE A 41 -3.44 8.50 0.78
CA ILE A 41 -4.32 8.58 1.96
C ILE A 41 -5.46 7.55 1.96
N GLY A 42 -5.78 6.96 0.80
CA GLY A 42 -6.97 6.15 0.61
C GLY A 42 -7.03 4.91 1.52
N GLY A 43 -5.93 4.16 1.61
CA GLY A 43 -5.87 2.95 2.45
C GLY A 43 -6.06 3.25 3.94
N GLY A 44 -5.36 4.28 4.45
CA GLY A 44 -5.51 4.74 5.84
C GLY A 44 -6.90 5.30 6.15
N THR A 45 -7.53 5.95 5.18
CA THR A 45 -8.92 6.47 5.30
C THR A 45 -9.90 5.31 5.48
N ILE A 46 -9.83 4.27 4.63
CA ILE A 46 -10.71 3.09 4.75
C ILE A 46 -10.50 2.41 6.12
N ARG A 47 -9.25 2.25 6.56
CA ARG A 47 -8.92 1.68 7.86
C ARG A 47 -9.55 2.46 9.01
N ASP A 48 -9.31 3.77 9.07
CA ASP A 48 -9.77 4.59 10.19
C ASP A 48 -11.30 4.61 10.29
N MET A 49 -11.99 4.63 9.14
CA MET A 49 -13.45 4.50 9.08
C MET A 49 -13.92 3.11 9.54
N ALA A 50 -13.23 2.04 9.16
CA ALA A 50 -13.60 0.68 9.55
C ALA A 50 -13.37 0.38 11.04
N LEU A 51 -12.38 1.04 11.66
CA LEU A 51 -12.07 0.94 13.08
C LEU A 51 -12.87 1.92 13.96
N ASP A 52 -13.76 2.71 13.37
CA ASP A 52 -14.49 3.80 14.05
C ASP A 52 -13.55 4.76 14.81
N HIS A 53 -12.36 5.00 14.25
CA HIS A 53 -11.27 5.66 14.94
C HIS A 53 -11.25 7.18 14.65
N GLY A 54 -12.30 7.88 15.08
CA GLY A 54 -12.40 9.34 15.04
C GLY A 54 -12.35 9.96 13.63
N PRO A 55 -12.10 11.27 13.50
CA PRO A 55 -11.82 11.87 12.19
C PRO A 55 -10.56 11.23 11.61
N VAL A 56 -10.62 10.89 10.32
CA VAL A 56 -9.53 10.22 9.60
C VAL A 56 -8.19 10.95 9.78
N PHE A 57 -7.08 10.19 9.79
CA PHE A 57 -5.77 10.70 10.22
C PHE A 57 -5.35 12.05 9.60
N TRP A 58 -5.60 12.25 8.30
CA TRP A 58 -5.22 13.47 7.58
C TRP A 58 -6.13 14.68 7.85
N VAL A 59 -7.33 14.46 8.39
CA VAL A 59 -8.21 15.52 8.89
C VAL A 59 -7.76 15.97 10.28
N ARG A 60 -7.28 15.02 11.08
CA ARG A 60 -6.75 15.31 12.43
C ARG A 60 -5.40 16.03 12.36
N ASP A 61 -4.51 15.58 11.48
CA ASP A 61 -3.21 16.18 11.24
C ASP A 61 -2.97 16.29 9.71
N PRO A 62 -2.99 17.51 9.13
CA PRO A 62 -2.84 17.70 7.70
C PRO A 62 -1.41 17.42 7.19
N THR A 63 -0.47 17.07 8.06
CA THR A 63 0.93 16.80 7.68
C THR A 63 1.04 15.75 6.57
N ASP A 64 0.30 14.64 6.64
CA ASP A 64 0.31 13.63 5.58
C ASP A 64 -0.24 14.14 4.24
N LEU A 65 -1.27 14.99 4.29
CA LEU A 65 -1.81 15.62 3.09
C LEU A 65 -0.76 16.54 2.44
N VAL A 66 -0.06 17.34 3.25
CA VAL A 66 1.02 18.22 2.79
C VAL A 66 2.18 17.40 2.22
N VAL A 67 2.59 16.32 2.89
CA VAL A 67 3.63 15.41 2.41
C VAL A 67 3.23 14.80 1.06
N ALA A 68 1.99 14.34 0.91
CA ALA A 68 1.49 13.78 -0.34
C ALA A 68 1.53 14.82 -1.47
N MET A 69 1.04 16.04 -1.23
CA MET A 69 1.04 17.12 -2.22
C MET A 69 2.45 17.54 -2.64
N VAL A 70 3.34 17.79 -1.67
CA VAL A 70 4.74 18.18 -1.93
C VAL A 70 5.44 17.06 -2.70
N THR A 71 5.25 15.81 -2.30
CA THR A 71 5.84 14.66 -2.99
C THR A 71 5.32 14.55 -4.42
N CYS A 72 4.03 14.81 -4.66
CA CYS A 72 3.47 14.83 -6.01
C CYS A 72 4.11 15.93 -6.87
N MET A 73 4.20 17.15 -6.36
CA MET A 73 4.79 18.28 -7.09
C MET A 73 6.27 18.04 -7.42
N LEU A 74 7.04 17.54 -6.45
CA LEU A 74 8.45 17.17 -6.66
C LEU A 74 8.59 16.06 -7.69
N THR A 75 7.74 15.02 -7.61
CA THR A 75 7.78 13.90 -8.56
C THR A 75 7.44 14.36 -9.97
N ILE A 76 6.43 15.22 -10.15
CA ILE A 76 6.10 15.83 -11.45
C ILE A 76 7.29 16.62 -11.99
N ALA A 77 7.94 17.44 -11.16
CA ALA A 77 9.06 18.28 -11.58
C ALA A 77 10.30 17.46 -11.98
N LEU A 78 10.58 16.37 -11.26
CA LEU A 78 11.71 15.47 -11.51
C LEU A 78 11.45 14.53 -12.70
N VAL A 79 10.22 14.01 -12.80
CA VAL A 79 9.82 13.05 -13.84
C VAL A 79 9.24 13.81 -15.04
N ARG A 80 10.07 14.63 -15.70
CA ARG A 80 9.68 15.34 -16.93
C ARG A 80 9.32 14.39 -18.09
N GLN A 81 9.87 13.16 -18.08
CA GLN A 81 9.58 12.12 -19.07
C GLN A 81 9.38 10.74 -18.41
N PRO A 82 8.16 10.39 -17.95
CA PRO A 82 7.88 9.11 -17.31
C PRO A 82 8.13 7.89 -18.21
N ARG A 83 8.17 8.07 -19.54
CA ARG A 83 8.41 7.00 -20.52
C ARG A 83 9.81 6.37 -20.46
N ARG A 84 10.79 7.04 -19.87
CA ARG A 84 12.14 6.50 -19.71
C ARG A 84 12.32 5.69 -18.43
N LEU A 85 11.32 5.65 -17.55
CA LEU A 85 11.43 4.93 -16.30
C LEU A 85 11.31 3.41 -16.53
N PRO A 86 12.23 2.61 -15.97
CA PRO A 86 12.15 1.17 -16.00
C PRO A 86 10.80 0.64 -15.48
N LYS A 87 10.25 -0.37 -16.17
CA LYS A 87 8.94 -0.96 -15.82
C LYS A 87 8.87 -1.52 -14.40
N TRP A 88 10.00 -1.86 -13.78
CA TRP A 88 10.10 -2.43 -12.43
C TRP A 88 9.94 -1.40 -11.30
N ILE A 89 10.10 -0.10 -11.56
CA ILE A 89 10.06 0.93 -10.51
C ILE A 89 8.69 1.01 -9.83
N LEU A 90 7.61 1.02 -10.62
CA LEU A 90 6.25 1.13 -10.07
C LEU A 90 5.89 -0.07 -9.18
N PRO A 91 6.09 -1.33 -9.61
CA PRO A 91 5.88 -2.50 -8.74
C PRO A 91 6.72 -2.50 -7.46
N VAL A 92 7.95 -1.99 -7.51
CA VAL A 92 8.84 -1.92 -6.33
C VAL A 92 8.39 -0.83 -5.36
N LEU A 93 8.08 0.38 -5.85
CA LEU A 93 7.51 1.43 -5.00
C LEU A 93 6.20 0.98 -4.36
N ASP A 94 5.34 0.34 -5.14
CA ASP A 94 4.11 -0.24 -4.63
C ASP A 94 4.38 -1.30 -3.56
N ALA A 95 5.33 -2.22 -3.77
CA ALA A 95 5.71 -3.20 -2.76
C ALA A 95 6.23 -2.57 -1.45
N VAL A 96 7.01 -1.49 -1.55
CA VAL A 96 7.51 -0.75 -0.37
C VAL A 96 6.38 -0.08 0.38
N GLY A 97 5.53 0.70 -0.30
CA GLY A 97 4.39 1.37 0.32
C GLY A 97 3.40 0.36 0.91
N LEU A 98 3.15 -0.73 0.19
CA LEU A 98 2.31 -1.85 0.64
C LEU A 98 2.84 -2.44 1.95
N ALA A 99 4.13 -2.78 2.02
CA ALA A 99 4.72 -3.36 3.23
C ALA A 99 4.59 -2.42 4.44
N VAL A 100 4.89 -1.13 4.24
CA VAL A 100 4.77 -0.08 5.27
C VAL A 100 3.34 0.03 5.77
N PHE A 101 2.37 0.17 4.87
CA PHE A 101 0.96 0.34 5.24
C PHE A 101 0.31 -0.92 5.81
N VAL A 102 0.74 -2.12 5.41
CA VAL A 102 0.36 -3.36 6.11
C VAL A 102 0.84 -3.32 7.55
N GLY A 103 2.12 -2.99 7.78
CA GLY A 103 2.68 -2.86 9.13
C GLY A 103 1.91 -1.86 10.00
N ILE A 104 1.66 -0.66 9.48
CA ILE A 104 0.89 0.39 10.17
C ILE A 104 -0.54 -0.07 10.44
N GLY A 105 -1.22 -0.68 9.48
CA GLY A 105 -2.61 -1.12 9.60
C GLY A 105 -2.78 -2.18 10.67
N VAL A 106 -1.91 -3.20 10.69
CA VAL A 106 -1.90 -4.22 11.75
C VAL A 106 -1.60 -3.58 13.11
N ASN A 107 -0.60 -2.70 13.18
CA ASN A 107 -0.21 -2.04 14.42
C ASN A 107 -1.38 -1.24 15.02
N LYS A 108 -2.00 -0.36 14.23
CA LYS A 108 -3.12 0.48 14.70
C LYS A 108 -4.33 -0.36 15.10
N ALA A 109 -4.62 -1.45 14.37
CA ALA A 109 -5.70 -2.35 14.73
C ALA A 109 -5.44 -3.13 16.04
N LEU A 110 -4.21 -3.62 16.25
CA LEU A 110 -3.83 -4.24 17.54
C LEU A 110 -3.86 -3.23 18.69
N ALA A 111 -3.39 -2.01 18.45
CA ALA A 111 -3.43 -0.93 19.44
C ALA A 111 -4.87 -0.50 19.80
N ALA A 112 -5.82 -0.65 18.87
CA ALA A 112 -7.26 -0.47 19.11
C ALA A 112 -7.91 -1.65 19.86
N GLY A 113 -7.14 -2.66 20.29
CA GLY A 113 -7.65 -3.80 21.04
C GLY A 113 -8.41 -4.83 20.19
N THR A 114 -8.27 -4.79 18.87
CA THR A 114 -8.92 -5.77 17.99
C THR A 114 -8.22 -7.14 18.03
N GLY A 115 -8.96 -8.20 17.71
CA GLY A 115 -8.40 -9.55 17.63
C GLY A 115 -7.41 -9.74 16.46
N PRO A 116 -6.53 -10.76 16.50
CA PRO A 116 -5.48 -10.97 15.50
C PRO A 116 -6.00 -11.03 14.06
N LEU A 117 -7.14 -11.71 13.83
CA LEU A 117 -7.75 -11.81 12.51
C LEU A 117 -8.13 -10.43 11.95
N VAL A 118 -8.79 -9.60 12.76
CA VAL A 118 -9.20 -8.25 12.37
C VAL A 118 -7.96 -7.39 12.11
N ALA A 119 -6.93 -7.53 12.93
CA ALA A 119 -5.68 -6.80 12.73
C ALA A 119 -5.00 -7.13 11.39
N VAL A 120 -4.93 -8.42 11.02
CA VAL A 120 -4.42 -8.83 9.69
C VAL A 120 -5.28 -8.24 8.57
N CYS A 121 -6.60 -8.35 8.66
CA CYS A 121 -7.51 -7.78 7.67
C CYS A 121 -7.33 -6.26 7.51
N MET A 122 -7.21 -5.53 8.61
CA MET A 122 -6.95 -4.08 8.60
C MET A 122 -5.59 -3.76 8.00
N GLY A 123 -4.56 -4.55 8.29
CA GLY A 123 -3.27 -4.47 7.62
C GLY A 123 -3.39 -4.59 6.11
N VAL A 124 -4.06 -5.64 5.64
CA VAL A 124 -4.28 -5.86 4.20
C VAL A 124 -5.03 -4.68 3.59
N ILE A 125 -6.18 -4.28 4.15
CA ILE A 125 -7.00 -3.18 3.63
C ILE A 125 -6.21 -1.87 3.57
N THR A 126 -5.45 -1.56 4.62
CA THR A 126 -4.61 -0.35 4.66
C THR A 126 -3.55 -0.38 3.56
N GLY A 127 -2.87 -1.52 3.42
CA GLY A 127 -1.81 -1.71 2.44
C GLY A 127 -2.31 -1.62 0.99
N VAL A 128 -3.40 -2.33 0.68
CA VAL A 128 -3.87 -2.48 -0.70
C VAL A 128 -4.85 -1.38 -1.11
N GLY A 129 -5.56 -0.77 -0.17
CA GLY A 129 -6.67 0.15 -0.44
C GLY A 129 -6.28 1.36 -1.27
N GLY A 130 -5.13 1.97 -0.97
CA GLY A 130 -4.60 3.08 -1.77
C GLY A 130 -4.32 2.66 -3.22
N GLY A 131 -3.68 1.51 -3.42
CA GLY A 131 -3.42 0.94 -4.74
C GLY A 131 -4.69 0.55 -5.50
N ILE A 132 -5.71 0.03 -4.81
CA ILE A 132 -7.02 -0.29 -5.43
C ILE A 132 -7.68 0.98 -5.95
N ILE A 133 -7.79 2.03 -5.13
CA ILE A 133 -8.44 3.28 -5.54
C ILE A 133 -7.66 3.90 -6.71
N ARG A 134 -6.32 3.92 -6.63
CA ARG A 134 -5.44 4.35 -7.71
C ARG A 134 -5.75 3.63 -9.01
N ASP A 135 -5.76 2.30 -8.99
CA ASP A 135 -5.90 1.50 -10.20
C ASP A 135 -7.31 1.66 -10.80
N ILE A 136 -8.36 1.72 -9.97
CA ILE A 136 -9.75 1.96 -10.42
C ILE A 136 -9.89 3.34 -11.09
N LEU A 137 -9.37 4.40 -10.46
CA LEU A 137 -9.40 5.76 -11.04
C LEU A 137 -8.56 5.84 -12.34
N ALA A 138 -7.51 5.05 -12.42
CA ALA A 138 -6.68 4.85 -13.61
C ALA A 138 -7.34 3.97 -14.70
N ARG A 139 -8.54 3.43 -14.45
CA ARG A 139 -9.25 2.47 -15.34
C ARG A 139 -8.45 1.20 -15.64
N GLU A 140 -7.62 0.78 -14.69
CA GLU A 140 -6.87 -0.46 -14.73
C GLU A 140 -7.48 -1.45 -13.72
N ILE A 141 -7.54 -2.73 -14.06
CA ILE A 141 -7.84 -3.79 -13.08
C ILE A 141 -6.76 -3.72 -11.97
N PRO A 142 -7.16 -3.61 -10.68
CA PRO A 142 -6.25 -3.49 -9.55
C PRO A 142 -5.18 -4.58 -9.48
N MET A 143 -3.96 -4.22 -9.07
CA MET A 143 -2.86 -5.19 -9.01
C MET A 143 -3.14 -6.38 -8.09
N ILE A 144 -3.91 -6.18 -7.02
CA ILE A 144 -4.34 -7.24 -6.11
C ILE A 144 -5.16 -8.34 -6.80
N LEU A 145 -5.90 -7.99 -7.86
CA LEU A 145 -6.72 -8.92 -8.62
C LEU A 145 -5.96 -9.58 -9.77
N ARG A 146 -4.81 -9.02 -10.18
CA ARG A 146 -3.98 -9.58 -11.27
C ARG A 146 -2.76 -10.35 -10.78
N THR A 147 -2.27 -10.05 -9.59
CA THR A 147 -0.99 -10.55 -9.08
C THR A 147 -1.24 -11.39 -7.84
N GLU A 148 -1.02 -12.70 -7.94
CA GLU A 148 -1.48 -13.58 -6.88
C GLU A 148 -0.59 -13.53 -5.62
N ILE A 149 0.69 -13.16 -5.78
CA ILE A 149 1.61 -12.88 -4.67
C ILE A 149 1.54 -11.39 -4.28
N TYR A 150 0.32 -10.90 -4.08
CA TYR A 150 0.05 -9.55 -3.60
C TYR A 150 -0.65 -9.61 -2.24
N ALA A 151 -1.90 -10.08 -2.23
CA ALA A 151 -2.69 -10.25 -1.01
C ALA A 151 -2.03 -11.26 -0.06
N THR A 152 -1.51 -12.37 -0.58
CA THR A 152 -0.86 -13.42 0.20
C THR A 152 0.37 -12.91 0.95
N ALA A 153 1.17 -12.01 0.35
CA ALA A 153 2.32 -11.38 1.00
C ALA A 153 1.90 -10.46 2.17
N CYS A 154 0.77 -9.76 2.01
CA CYS A 154 0.21 -8.90 3.06
C CYS A 154 -0.31 -9.74 4.22
N ILE A 155 -1.04 -10.81 3.90
CA ILE A 155 -1.57 -11.75 4.90
C ILE A 155 -0.41 -12.40 5.65
N ALA A 156 0.61 -12.91 4.96
CA ALA A 156 1.77 -13.53 5.58
C ALA A 156 2.51 -12.58 6.54
N GLY A 157 2.82 -11.36 6.12
CA GLY A 157 3.48 -10.38 6.99
C GLY A 157 2.58 -9.91 8.14
N GLY A 158 1.27 -9.81 7.93
CA GLY A 158 0.32 -9.52 9.00
C GLY A 158 0.22 -10.64 10.03
N ILE A 159 0.18 -11.90 9.60
CA ILE A 159 0.22 -13.06 10.49
C ILE A 159 1.53 -13.04 11.30
N VAL A 160 2.68 -12.87 10.65
CA VAL A 160 3.97 -12.80 11.34
C VAL A 160 3.99 -11.67 12.37
N HIS A 161 3.48 -10.49 12.02
CA HIS A 161 3.36 -9.36 12.96
C HIS A 161 2.51 -9.73 14.18
N THR A 162 1.27 -10.19 13.96
CA THR A 162 0.35 -10.53 15.06
C THR A 162 0.87 -11.66 15.94
N VAL A 163 1.48 -12.70 15.36
CA VAL A 163 2.10 -13.82 16.10
C VAL A 163 3.30 -13.35 16.90
N ALA A 164 4.21 -12.56 16.30
CA ALA A 164 5.36 -12.03 17.01
C ALA A 164 4.94 -11.18 18.22
N TYR A 165 3.91 -10.35 18.06
CA TYR A 165 3.34 -9.58 19.16
C TYR A 165 2.74 -10.47 20.24
N ALA A 166 2.00 -11.53 19.85
CA ALA A 166 1.43 -12.50 20.78
C ALA A 166 2.50 -13.29 21.57
N LEU A 167 3.69 -13.48 21.01
CA LEU A 167 4.85 -14.10 21.68
C LEU A 167 5.59 -13.14 22.62
N GLY A 168 5.06 -11.94 22.85
CA GLY A 168 5.63 -10.95 23.77
C GLY A 168 6.66 -10.00 23.14
N MET A 169 6.83 -10.03 21.82
CA MET A 169 7.70 -9.07 21.13
C MET A 169 7.10 -7.66 21.21
N PRO A 170 7.91 -6.61 21.47
CA PRO A 170 7.42 -5.23 21.44
C PRO A 170 6.74 -4.89 20.12
N LEU A 171 5.61 -4.20 20.17
CA LEU A 171 4.77 -3.89 19.02
C LEU A 171 5.54 -3.22 17.86
N SER A 172 6.51 -2.35 18.18
CA SER A 172 7.39 -1.70 17.19
C SER A 172 8.28 -2.68 16.44
N GLN A 173 8.84 -3.67 17.13
CA GLN A 173 9.70 -4.71 16.53
C GLN A 173 8.86 -5.70 15.72
N ALA A 174 7.69 -6.09 16.23
CA ALA A 174 6.74 -6.94 15.52
C ALA A 174 6.27 -6.27 14.21
N THR A 175 6.08 -4.94 14.23
CA THR A 175 5.75 -4.15 13.03
C THR A 175 6.86 -4.23 11.98
N LEU A 176 8.10 -3.97 12.38
CA LEU A 176 9.26 -4.03 11.48
C LEU A 176 9.44 -5.43 10.89
N LEU A 177 9.23 -6.47 11.69
CA LEU A 177 9.31 -7.86 11.24
C LEU A 177 8.23 -8.18 10.20
N GLY A 178 6.98 -7.85 10.48
CA GLY A 178 5.87 -8.05 9.53
C GLY A 178 6.09 -7.30 8.21
N MET A 179 6.53 -6.05 8.29
CA MET A 179 6.90 -5.25 7.12
C MET A 179 8.02 -5.90 6.30
N ALA A 180 9.08 -6.35 6.97
CA ALA A 180 10.22 -7.00 6.31
C ALA A 180 9.78 -8.26 5.58
N ILE A 181 8.91 -9.08 6.18
CA ILE A 181 8.36 -10.28 5.54
C ILE A 181 7.49 -9.92 4.33
N THR A 182 6.55 -8.97 4.46
CA THR A 182 5.72 -8.55 3.32
C THR A 182 6.59 -8.03 2.17
N LEU A 183 7.58 -7.18 2.47
CA LEU A 183 8.48 -6.62 1.47
C LEU A 183 9.33 -7.70 0.81
N ALA A 184 9.93 -8.61 1.59
CA ALA A 184 10.76 -9.69 1.07
C ALA A 184 9.98 -10.59 0.11
N ILE A 185 8.76 -11.00 0.48
CA ILE A 185 7.90 -11.82 -0.38
C ILE A 185 7.54 -11.08 -1.67
N ARG A 186 7.21 -9.78 -1.58
CA ARG A 186 6.86 -8.98 -2.77
C ARG A 186 8.04 -8.77 -3.70
N LEU A 187 9.22 -8.45 -3.18
CA LEU A 187 10.43 -8.27 -3.98
C LEU A 187 10.87 -9.59 -4.62
N ALA A 188 10.79 -10.70 -3.88
CA ALA A 188 10.99 -12.04 -4.40
C ALA A 188 10.04 -12.34 -5.58
N ALA A 189 8.74 -12.07 -5.41
CA ALA A 189 7.75 -12.28 -6.46
C ALA A 189 8.02 -11.44 -7.71
N ILE A 190 8.44 -10.18 -7.54
CA ILE A 190 8.80 -9.28 -8.65
C ILE A 190 10.07 -9.78 -9.36
N ARG A 191 11.10 -10.20 -8.60
CA ARG A 191 12.41 -10.59 -9.15
C ARG A 191 12.39 -11.95 -9.86
N TRP A 192 11.58 -12.88 -9.37
CA TRP A 192 11.45 -14.24 -9.91
C TRP A 192 10.19 -14.45 -10.76
N HIS A 193 9.39 -13.40 -10.98
CA HIS A 193 8.14 -13.46 -11.74
C HIS A 193 7.19 -14.58 -11.26
N LEU A 194 7.16 -14.83 -9.95
CA LEU A 194 6.37 -15.89 -9.35
C LEU A 194 4.87 -15.58 -9.50
N LYS A 195 4.09 -16.60 -9.85
CA LYS A 195 2.63 -16.54 -10.04
C LYS A 195 1.94 -17.71 -9.30
N LEU A 196 0.76 -17.42 -8.76
CA LEU A 196 -0.32 -18.36 -8.49
C LEU A 196 -0.71 -19.26 -9.68
N PRO A 197 -1.21 -20.49 -9.54
CA PRO A 197 -2.07 -21.05 -10.58
C PRO A 197 -3.31 -20.18 -10.82
N THR A 198 -3.53 -19.76 -12.07
CA THR A 198 -4.70 -18.99 -12.47
C THR A 198 -5.94 -19.88 -12.57
N PHE A 199 -7.07 -19.46 -12.00
CA PHE A 199 -8.35 -20.15 -12.18
C PHE A 199 -8.89 -19.88 -13.60
N VAL A 200 -8.60 -20.80 -14.53
CA VAL A 200 -9.14 -20.77 -15.89
C VAL A 200 -10.32 -21.71 -15.94
N LEU A 201 -11.52 -21.18 -16.21
CA LEU A 201 -12.64 -22.01 -16.59
C LEU A 201 -12.40 -22.47 -18.02
N GLU A 202 -12.05 -23.75 -18.19
CA GLU A 202 -11.91 -24.38 -19.49
C GLU A 202 -13.28 -24.36 -20.17
N ASN A 203 -13.37 -23.66 -21.30
CA ASN A 203 -14.61 -23.53 -22.04
C ASN A 203 -14.86 -24.86 -22.76
N ASN A 204 -15.44 -25.84 -22.07
CA ASN A 204 -15.95 -27.07 -22.67
C ASN A 204 -17.21 -26.71 -23.48
N GLY A 205 -17.00 -26.14 -24.65
CA GLY A 205 -18.04 -25.80 -25.63
C GLY A 205 -17.54 -26.18 -27.02
N GLY A 206 -17.69 -27.46 -27.35
CA GLY A 206 -17.83 -27.97 -28.71
C GLY A 206 -19.29 -28.37 -28.92
#